data_AF-A0A420SX98-F1
#
_entry.id   AF-A0A420SX98-F1
#
_cell.length_a   1.000
_cell.length_b   1.000
_cell.length_c   1.000
_cell.angle_alpha   90.00
_cell.angle_beta   90.00
_cell.angle_gamma   90.00
#
_symmetry.space_group_name_H-M   'P 1'
#
loop_
_entity.id
_entity.type
_entity.pdbx_description
1 polymer ?
#
loop_
_entity_poly.entity_id
_entity_poly.type
_entity_poly.pdbx_seq_one_letter_code
_entity_poly.pdbx_strand_id
1 'polypeptide(L)'
;MSSIPIDTRLTLDSFIGNVESTETSSNGPAVEILPGFPESIRGEIVFMDIDSQDTDQIYPRSMTYESNVSKEAMAKACMKDYDPDFQKVIRPNDILVSGNSFGCGSSREQAATAILAISIHFVVAGLRAAFPKDAKRPIPTFRTGWTLKWDVKKSMVQVQEGEGGEESAEKVGDIPPNVQEIIALGGLHERCRHELKKAS
;
A
#
# COMPACT_ATOMS: atom_id res chain seq x y z
N MET A 1 -0.58 -26.31 20.40
CA MET A 1 -0.37 -25.13 19.54
C MET A 1 -1.26 -25.29 18.33
N SER A 2 -2.50 -24.77 18.41
CA SER A 2 -3.46 -24.82 17.31
C SER A 2 -3.35 -23.47 16.60
N SER A 3 -2.73 -23.44 15.42
CA SER A 3 -2.84 -22.29 14.53
C SER A 3 -4.32 -22.16 14.18
N ILE A 4 -4.92 -21.02 14.52
CA ILE A 4 -6.27 -20.67 14.06
C ILE A 4 -6.12 -20.53 12.53
N PRO A 5 -6.84 -21.30 11.70
CA PRO A 5 -6.80 -21.09 10.27
C PRO A 5 -7.32 -19.67 10.00
N ILE A 6 -6.45 -18.81 9.47
CA ILE A 6 -6.82 -17.48 9.03
C ILE A 6 -7.61 -17.68 7.74
N ASP A 7 -8.89 -17.28 7.74
CA ASP A 7 -9.71 -17.35 6.53
C ASP A 7 -9.21 -16.27 5.55
N THR A 8 -8.41 -16.72 4.58
CA THR A 8 -7.82 -15.87 3.53
C THR A 8 -8.89 -15.18 2.69
N ARG A 9 -10.11 -15.71 2.59
CA ARG A 9 -11.24 -15.05 1.92
C ARG A 9 -11.65 -13.77 2.63
N LEU A 10 -11.79 -13.79 3.95
CA LEU A 10 -12.13 -12.58 4.74
C LEU A 10 -11.03 -11.49 4.64
N THR A 11 -9.79 -11.92 4.41
CA THR A 11 -8.63 -11.03 4.24
C THR A 11 -8.66 -10.36 2.85
N LEU A 12 -8.97 -11.12 1.81
CA LEU A 12 -9.11 -10.57 0.46
C LEU A 12 -10.39 -9.75 0.28
N ASP A 13 -11.51 -10.15 0.87
CA ASP A 13 -12.76 -9.38 0.86
C ASP A 13 -12.54 -7.96 1.42
N SER A 14 -11.77 -7.85 2.52
CA SER A 14 -11.42 -6.54 3.09
C SER A 14 -10.40 -5.75 2.25
N PHE A 15 -9.54 -6.43 1.50
CA PHE A 15 -8.63 -5.79 0.53
C PHE A 15 -9.45 -5.18 -0.61
N ILE A 16 -10.43 -5.93 -1.12
CA ILE A 16 -11.28 -5.59 -2.28
C ILE A 16 -12.25 -4.45 -1.94
N GLY A 17 -12.88 -4.49 -0.77
CA GLY A 17 -13.83 -3.45 -0.35
C GLY A 17 -13.25 -2.03 -0.31
N ASN A 18 -11.92 -1.89 -0.14
CA ASN A 18 -11.23 -0.60 -0.18
C ASN A 18 -10.77 -0.19 -1.60
N VAL A 19 -10.65 -1.13 -2.53
CA VAL A 19 -10.43 -0.84 -3.96
C VAL A 19 -11.75 -0.46 -4.66
N GLU A 20 -12.90 -0.90 -4.13
CA GLU A 20 -14.23 -0.75 -4.75
C GLU A 20 -14.96 0.58 -4.51
N SER A 21 -14.34 1.62 -3.93
CA SER A 21 -15.00 2.93 -3.78
C SER A 21 -15.00 3.78 -5.05
N THR A 22 -15.29 3.17 -6.21
CA THR A 22 -15.82 3.83 -7.40
C THR A 22 -16.61 2.81 -8.18
N GLU A 23 -17.95 2.92 -8.16
CA GLU A 23 -18.85 2.07 -8.94
C GLU A 23 -18.44 2.04 -10.41
N THR A 24 -17.87 0.92 -10.85
CA THR A 24 -17.85 0.57 -12.27
C THR A 24 -18.09 -0.92 -12.41
N SER A 25 -19.34 -1.26 -12.72
CA SER A 25 -19.73 -2.59 -13.18
C SER A 25 -18.91 -2.94 -14.43
N SER A 26 -18.05 -3.97 -14.40
CA SER A 26 -17.41 -4.47 -15.62
C SER A 26 -17.49 -5.99 -15.73
N ASN A 27 -18.59 -6.45 -16.32
CA ASN A 27 -18.53 -7.56 -17.28
C ASN A 27 -17.90 -7.00 -18.56
N GLY A 28 -16.56 -6.98 -18.65
CA GLY A 28 -15.80 -6.40 -19.77
C GLY A 28 -14.51 -7.18 -20.09
N PRO A 29 -13.90 -6.97 -21.28
CA PRO A 29 -12.71 -7.69 -21.73
C PRO A 29 -11.46 -7.34 -20.89
N ALA A 30 -10.39 -8.10 -21.05
CA ALA A 30 -9.12 -7.97 -20.32
C ALA A 30 -8.66 -6.52 -20.13
N VAL A 31 -8.20 -6.18 -18.92
CA VAL A 31 -7.79 -4.82 -18.52
C VAL A 31 -6.67 -4.32 -19.43
N GLU A 32 -6.90 -3.18 -20.09
CA GLU A 32 -5.88 -2.48 -20.85
C GLU A 32 -4.91 -1.79 -19.88
N ILE A 33 -3.63 -2.19 -19.93
CA ILE A 33 -2.58 -1.61 -19.11
C ILE A 33 -1.95 -0.43 -19.83
N LEU A 34 -1.95 0.74 -19.19
CA LEU A 34 -1.33 1.93 -19.77
C LEU A 34 0.20 1.79 -19.88
N PRO A 35 0.83 2.31 -20.95
CA PRO A 35 2.29 2.33 -21.08
C PRO A 35 2.96 2.97 -19.85
N GLY A 36 3.89 2.24 -19.23
CA GLY A 36 4.58 2.67 -18.01
C GLY A 36 3.96 2.17 -16.70
N PHE A 37 2.78 1.54 -16.74
CA PHE A 37 2.20 0.85 -15.58
C PHE A 37 2.70 -0.60 -15.50
N PRO A 38 3.06 -1.13 -14.31
CA PRO A 38 3.56 -2.49 -14.19
C PRO A 38 2.50 -3.55 -14.52
N GLU A 39 2.88 -4.57 -15.27
CA GLU A 39 1.97 -5.70 -15.59
C GLU A 39 1.65 -6.58 -14.38
N SER A 40 2.57 -6.59 -13.41
CA SER A 40 2.39 -7.28 -12.14
C SER A 40 3.11 -6.55 -11.02
N ILE A 41 2.53 -6.60 -9.84
CA ILE A 41 3.11 -6.06 -8.61
C ILE A 41 3.41 -7.23 -7.69
N ARG A 42 4.58 -7.25 -7.06
CA ARG A 42 4.96 -8.29 -6.11
C ARG A 42 5.79 -7.70 -4.97
N GLY A 43 5.50 -8.15 -3.75
CA GLY A 43 6.27 -7.79 -2.57
C GLY A 43 5.99 -8.71 -1.40
N GLU A 44 6.81 -8.60 -0.36
CA GLU A 44 6.47 -9.17 0.94
C GLU A 44 5.49 -8.23 1.67
N ILE A 45 4.53 -8.81 2.37
CA ILE A 45 3.62 -8.06 3.23
C ILE A 45 4.37 -7.65 4.50
N VAL A 46 4.42 -6.35 4.74
CA VAL A 46 4.87 -5.77 5.99
C VAL A 46 3.65 -5.20 6.71
N PHE A 47 3.33 -5.76 7.86
CA PHE A 47 2.15 -5.36 8.61
C PHE A 47 2.50 -4.32 9.68
N MET A 48 1.71 -3.25 9.72
CA MET A 48 1.70 -2.22 10.74
C MET A 48 0.50 -2.43 11.67
N ASP A 49 0.78 -2.71 12.94
CA ASP A 49 -0.20 -3.09 13.96
C ASP A 49 -1.02 -1.91 14.49
N ILE A 50 -1.57 -1.09 13.60
CA ILE A 50 -2.29 0.15 13.90
C ILE A 50 -3.57 0.27 13.09
N ASP A 51 -4.61 0.83 13.71
CA ASP A 51 -5.81 1.32 13.03
C ASP A 51 -5.81 2.86 13.09
N SER A 52 -6.46 3.49 12.12
CA SER A 52 -6.61 4.94 12.01
C SER A 52 -5.28 5.67 12.08
N GLN A 53 -4.32 5.18 11.29
CA GLN A 53 -3.01 5.82 11.20
C GLN A 53 -3.14 7.15 10.47
N ASP A 54 -2.80 8.23 11.16
CA ASP A 54 -2.96 9.57 10.58
C ASP A 54 -1.73 10.02 9.79
N THR A 55 -1.88 11.12 9.05
CA THR A 55 -0.79 11.69 8.24
C THR A 55 0.42 12.13 9.06
N ASP A 56 0.26 12.41 10.35
CA ASP A 56 1.33 12.93 11.21
C ASP A 56 2.19 11.79 11.74
N GLN A 57 1.57 10.63 11.97
CA GLN A 57 2.26 9.37 12.25
C GLN A 57 3.04 8.84 11.04
N ILE A 58 2.57 9.15 9.82
CA ILE A 58 3.28 8.80 8.58
C ILE A 58 4.46 9.76 8.33
N TYR A 59 4.24 11.06 8.50
CA TYR A 59 5.27 12.08 8.29
C TYR A 59 5.20 13.19 9.35
N PRO A 60 6.30 13.45 10.09
CA PRO A 60 6.28 14.38 11.21
C PRO A 60 5.74 15.77 10.85
N ARG A 61 4.83 16.27 11.68
CA ARG A 61 4.26 17.62 11.52
C ARG A 61 5.33 18.72 11.48
N SER A 62 6.40 18.55 12.27
CA SER A 62 7.52 19.50 12.32
C SER A 62 8.17 19.74 10.95
N MET A 63 8.21 18.72 10.09
CA MET A 63 8.84 18.79 8.77
C MET A 63 7.85 19.13 7.65
N THR A 64 6.54 19.14 7.94
CA THR A 64 5.49 19.30 6.91
C THR A 64 5.56 20.66 6.19
N TYR A 65 5.99 21.71 6.88
CA TYR A 65 6.03 23.08 6.34
C TYR A 65 7.43 23.53 5.90
N GLU A 66 8.40 22.63 5.91
CA GLU A 66 9.74 22.89 5.42
C GLU A 66 9.77 22.74 3.88
N SER A 67 10.19 23.80 3.19
CA SER A 67 10.13 23.86 1.72
C SER A 67 11.28 23.14 0.99
N ASN A 68 12.35 22.79 1.70
CA ASN A 68 13.59 22.26 1.12
C ASN A 68 14.04 20.93 1.76
N VAL A 69 13.10 20.06 2.11
CA VAL A 69 13.43 18.72 2.63
C VAL A 69 13.88 17.82 1.48
N SER A 70 15.08 17.25 1.56
CA SER A 70 15.56 16.30 0.54
C SER A 70 14.75 15.01 0.57
N LYS A 71 14.70 14.28 -0.56
CA LYS A 71 14.05 12.97 -0.64
C LYS A 71 14.62 11.99 0.40
N GLU A 72 15.92 12.00 0.65
CA GLU A 72 16.52 11.14 1.69
C GLU A 72 16.07 11.53 3.10
N ALA A 73 15.94 12.84 3.37
CA ALA A 73 15.45 13.31 4.66
C ALA A 73 13.97 12.94 4.86
N MET A 74 13.15 13.03 3.81
CA MET A 74 11.76 12.56 3.85
C MET A 74 11.69 11.05 4.10
N ALA A 75 12.49 10.26 3.39
CA ALA A 75 12.56 8.81 3.58
C ALA A 75 12.92 8.44 5.02
N LYS A 76 13.91 9.10 5.61
CA LYS A 76 14.33 8.88 7.01
C LYS A 76 13.28 9.28 8.04
N ALA A 77 12.45 10.28 7.72
CA ALA A 77 11.39 10.75 8.60
C ALA A 77 10.12 9.90 8.51
N CYS A 78 9.94 9.15 7.41
CA CYS A 78 8.77 8.32 7.17
C CYS A 78 8.58 7.31 8.30
N MET A 79 7.37 7.29 8.87
CA MET A 79 6.92 6.42 9.97
C MET A 79 7.66 6.57 11.30
N LYS A 80 8.54 7.57 11.44
CA LYS A 80 9.39 7.70 12.64
C LYS A 80 8.61 7.93 13.93
N ASP A 81 7.52 8.71 13.85
CA ASP A 81 6.68 9.03 15.01
C ASP A 81 5.74 7.87 15.39
N TYR A 82 5.51 6.93 14.47
CA TYR A 82 4.78 5.69 14.70
C TYR A 82 5.68 4.56 15.23
N ASP A 83 6.76 4.27 14.49
CA ASP A 83 7.69 3.18 14.76
C ASP A 83 9.12 3.64 14.48
N PRO A 84 9.91 3.95 15.52
CA PRO A 84 11.31 4.38 15.38
C PRO A 84 12.20 3.35 14.68
N ASP A 85 11.82 2.07 14.70
CA ASP A 85 12.56 0.96 14.08
C ASP A 85 12.02 0.58 12.69
N PHE A 86 11.01 1.28 12.17
CA PHE A 86 10.37 1.01 10.87
C PHE A 86 11.39 0.82 9.74
N GLN A 87 12.37 1.72 9.67
CA GLN A 87 13.42 1.74 8.64
C GLN A 87 14.35 0.51 8.68
N LYS A 88 14.36 -0.24 9.79
CA LYS A 88 15.11 -1.50 9.92
C LYS A 88 14.33 -2.70 9.36
N VAL A 89 13.02 -2.56 9.23
CA VAL A 89 12.08 -3.63 8.84
C VAL A 89 11.70 -3.54 7.36
N ILE A 90 11.38 -2.33 6.90
CA ILE A 90 10.88 -2.05 5.56
C ILE A 90 11.98 -2.16 4.50
N ARG A 91 11.62 -2.61 3.30
CA ARG A 91 12.49 -2.70 2.12
C ARG A 91 11.78 -2.14 0.88
N PRO A 92 12.53 -1.68 -0.13
CA PRO A 92 11.94 -1.27 -1.41
C PRO A 92 11.04 -2.36 -1.99
N ASN A 93 9.88 -1.96 -2.51
CA ASN A 93 8.85 -2.81 -3.10
C ASN A 93 8.12 -3.77 -2.14
N ASP A 94 8.27 -3.61 -0.82
CA ASP A 94 7.35 -4.25 0.12
C ASP A 94 5.92 -3.73 -0.09
N ILE A 95 4.94 -4.54 0.35
CA ILE A 95 3.53 -4.18 0.35
C ILE A 95 3.16 -3.84 1.78
N LEU A 96 2.90 -2.56 2.02
CA LEU A 96 2.62 -2.07 3.35
C LEU A 96 1.15 -2.33 3.67
N VAL A 97 0.88 -2.97 4.80
CA VAL A 97 -0.47 -3.33 5.21
C VAL A 97 -0.72 -2.79 6.61
N SER A 98 -1.87 -2.15 6.83
CA SER A 98 -2.32 -1.72 8.14
C SER A 98 -3.67 -2.31 8.50
N GLY A 99 -4.14 -2.00 9.71
CA GLY A 99 -5.55 -2.10 10.06
C GLY A 99 -6.41 -1.08 9.29
N ASN A 100 -7.53 -0.68 9.87
CA ASN A 100 -8.51 0.18 9.20
C ASN A 100 -8.02 1.63 9.07
N SER A 101 -8.58 2.38 8.11
CA SER A 101 -8.45 3.85 8.02
C SER A 101 -7.01 4.39 7.93
N PHE A 102 -6.17 3.82 7.06
CA PHE A 102 -4.82 4.32 6.80
C PHE A 102 -4.83 5.72 6.16
N GLY A 103 -3.91 6.58 6.59
CA GLY A 103 -3.74 7.93 6.03
C GLY A 103 -4.88 8.88 6.41
N CYS A 104 -5.59 8.62 7.50
CA CYS A 104 -6.65 9.49 7.97
C CYS A 104 -6.10 10.83 8.49
N GLY A 105 -6.99 11.78 8.78
CA GLY A 105 -6.60 13.09 9.31
C GLY A 105 -6.41 14.15 8.23
N SER A 106 -5.45 15.04 8.41
CA SER A 106 -5.29 16.20 7.54
C SER A 106 -4.80 15.83 6.13
N SER A 107 -5.32 16.49 5.10
CA SER A 107 -4.81 16.33 3.73
C SER A 107 -3.36 16.84 3.65
N ARG A 108 -2.40 15.90 3.66
CA ARG A 108 -0.97 16.20 3.58
C ARG A 108 -0.31 15.28 2.55
N GLU A 109 0.00 15.87 1.40
CA GLU A 109 0.70 15.19 0.29
C GLU A 109 2.10 14.69 0.69
N GLN A 110 2.71 15.32 1.69
CA GLN A 110 4.01 14.95 2.25
C GLN A 110 4.01 13.51 2.81
N ALA A 111 2.88 13.06 3.36
CA ALA A 111 2.74 11.69 3.85
C ALA A 111 2.87 10.67 2.71
N ALA A 112 2.14 10.86 1.60
CA ALA A 112 2.24 10.02 0.42
C ALA A 112 3.65 10.11 -0.22
N THR A 113 4.23 11.31 -0.26
CA THR A 113 5.58 11.53 -0.80
C THR A 113 6.65 10.81 0.03
N ALA A 114 6.52 10.79 1.36
CA ALA A 114 7.44 10.08 2.24
C ALA A 114 7.39 8.55 2.02
N ILE A 115 6.20 7.98 1.78
CA ILE A 115 6.02 6.57 1.43
C ILE A 115 6.67 6.25 0.07
N LEU A 116 6.50 7.11 -0.93
CA LEU A 116 7.19 6.97 -2.22
C LEU A 116 8.72 7.13 -2.07
N ALA A 117 9.18 7.96 -1.12
CA ALA A 117 10.60 8.19 -0.87
C ALA A 117 11.32 6.94 -0.34
N ILE A 118 10.62 6.07 0.40
CA ILE A 118 11.11 4.75 0.84
C ILE A 118 10.87 3.65 -0.20
N SER A 119 10.45 4.00 -1.41
CA SER A 119 10.18 3.07 -2.53
C SER A 119 9.07 2.06 -2.25
N ILE A 120 8.04 2.49 -1.52
CA ILE A 120 6.80 1.74 -1.33
C ILE A 120 5.74 2.34 -2.25
N HIS A 121 5.17 1.49 -3.09
CA HIS A 121 4.20 1.89 -4.12
C HIS A 121 2.78 1.41 -3.82
N PHE A 122 2.64 0.48 -2.85
CA PHE A 122 1.37 -0.15 -2.51
C PHE A 122 1.17 -0.15 -1.00
N VAL A 123 0.05 0.43 -0.59
CA VAL A 123 -0.42 0.44 0.79
C VAL A 123 -1.84 -0.10 0.82
N VAL A 124 -2.11 -0.97 1.77
CA VAL A 124 -3.39 -1.65 1.94
C VAL A 124 -3.88 -1.41 3.36
N ALA A 125 -5.11 -0.95 3.49
CA ALA A 125 -5.79 -0.85 4.78
C ALA A 125 -6.86 -1.96 4.90
N GLY A 126 -7.21 -2.32 6.13
CA GLY A 126 -8.34 -3.19 6.44
C GLY A 126 -7.98 -4.61 6.88
N LEU A 127 -6.72 -5.02 6.81
CA LEU A 127 -6.34 -6.42 7.02
C LEU A 127 -6.07 -6.79 8.49
N ARG A 128 -6.65 -6.05 9.44
CA ARG A 128 -6.49 -6.30 10.88
C ARG A 128 -6.90 -7.72 11.29
N ALA A 129 -7.93 -8.28 10.65
CA ALA A 129 -8.42 -9.62 10.95
C ALA A 129 -7.38 -10.72 10.63
N ALA A 130 -6.55 -10.52 9.61
CA ALA A 130 -5.49 -11.46 9.23
C ALA A 130 -4.31 -11.45 10.21
N PHE A 131 -4.08 -10.31 10.88
CA PHE A 131 -2.97 -10.12 11.81
C PHE A 131 -3.49 -9.69 13.18
N PRO A 132 -4.08 -10.62 13.96
CA PRO A 132 -4.60 -10.31 15.28
C PRO A 132 -3.49 -9.81 16.21
N LYS A 133 -3.89 -8.98 17.19
CA LYS A 133 -2.95 -8.43 18.18
C LYS A 133 -2.21 -9.55 18.89
N ASP A 134 -0.90 -9.47 18.86
CA ASP A 134 -0.01 -10.33 19.61
C ASP A 134 0.66 -9.52 20.72
N ALA A 135 0.22 -9.73 21.97
CA ALA A 135 0.74 -9.02 23.14
C ALA A 135 2.23 -9.28 23.41
N LYS A 136 2.83 -10.29 22.77
CA LYS A 136 4.26 -10.61 22.91
C LYS A 136 5.12 -9.94 21.83
N ARG A 137 4.51 -9.25 20.86
CA ARG A 137 5.25 -8.62 19.77
C ARG A 137 5.87 -7.29 20.25
N PRO A 138 7.20 -7.15 20.20
CA PRO A 138 7.89 -6.00 20.77
C PRO A 138 7.85 -4.75 19.89
N ILE A 139 7.61 -4.92 18.58
CA ILE A 139 7.61 -3.85 17.57
C ILE A 139 6.28 -3.80 16.82
N PRO A 140 5.76 -2.60 16.53
CA PRO A 140 4.45 -2.44 15.90
C PRO A 140 4.48 -2.75 14.40
N THR A 141 5.64 -2.64 13.74
CA THR A 141 5.84 -3.06 12.34
C THR A 141 6.63 -4.36 12.26
N PHE A 142 6.18 -5.32 11.45
CA PHE A 142 6.92 -6.55 11.23
C PHE A 142 6.69 -7.14 9.84
N ARG A 143 7.70 -7.90 9.41
CA ARG A 143 7.63 -8.73 8.21
C ARG A 143 6.83 -9.99 8.52
N THR A 144 5.79 -10.25 7.75
CA THR A 144 4.89 -11.38 8.00
C THR A 144 5.41 -12.69 7.40
N GLY A 145 6.40 -12.61 6.50
CA GLY A 145 6.80 -13.71 5.63
C GLY A 145 5.83 -13.97 4.47
N TRP A 146 4.65 -13.33 4.47
CA TRP A 146 3.67 -13.51 3.41
C TRP A 146 4.07 -12.72 2.19
N THR A 147 3.83 -13.25 1.01
CA THR A 147 4.05 -12.52 -0.24
C THR A 147 2.74 -12.31 -0.95
N LEU A 148 2.60 -11.14 -1.57
CA LEU A 148 1.47 -10.82 -2.42
C LEU A 148 1.97 -10.59 -3.83
N LYS A 149 1.22 -11.10 -4.79
CA LYS A 149 1.40 -10.86 -6.21
C LYS A 149 0.07 -10.43 -6.83
N TRP A 150 0.02 -9.25 -7.42
CA TRP A 150 -1.10 -8.79 -8.20
C TRP A 150 -0.78 -8.91 -9.69
N ASP A 151 -1.52 -9.74 -10.40
CA ASP A 151 -1.56 -9.77 -11.87
C ASP A 151 -2.62 -8.77 -12.36
N VAL A 152 -2.15 -7.63 -12.87
CA VAL A 152 -3.02 -6.49 -13.23
C VAL A 152 -3.84 -6.82 -14.47
N LYS A 153 -3.26 -7.53 -15.45
CA LYS A 153 -3.95 -7.92 -16.70
C LYS A 153 -5.13 -8.85 -16.42
N LYS A 154 -4.99 -9.72 -15.43
CA LYS A 154 -6.01 -10.71 -15.05
C LYS A 154 -6.90 -10.25 -13.90
N SER A 155 -6.64 -9.07 -13.35
CA SER A 155 -7.31 -8.53 -12.16
C SER A 155 -7.32 -9.55 -11.03
N MET A 156 -6.15 -10.14 -10.74
CA MET A 156 -6.04 -11.26 -9.81
C MET A 156 -4.95 -11.02 -8.79
N VAL A 157 -5.32 -11.08 -7.51
CA VAL A 157 -4.39 -11.00 -6.38
C VAL A 157 -4.16 -12.41 -5.86
N GLN A 158 -2.89 -12.76 -5.69
CA GLN A 158 -2.42 -14.01 -5.12
C GLN A 158 -1.65 -13.70 -3.84
N VAL A 159 -1.93 -14.44 -2.77
CA VAL A 159 -1.24 -14.32 -1.49
C VAL A 159 -0.69 -15.69 -1.11
N GLN A 160 0.59 -15.72 -0.73
CA GLN A 160 1.26 -16.92 -0.22
C GLN A 160 1.69 -16.70 1.22
N GLU A 161 1.24 -17.57 2.13
CA GLU A 161 1.50 -17.45 3.57
C GLU A 161 2.86 -18.04 3.98
N GLY A 162 3.94 -17.28 3.81
CA GLY A 162 5.27 -17.79 4.14
C GLY A 162 5.79 -18.82 3.14
N GLU A 163 7.01 -19.30 3.39
CA GLU A 163 7.65 -20.27 2.51
C GLU A 163 6.97 -21.65 2.64
N GLY A 164 6.28 -22.07 1.58
CA GLY A 164 5.56 -23.36 1.54
C GLY A 164 4.20 -23.38 2.27
N GLY A 165 3.68 -22.22 2.69
CA GLY A 165 2.33 -22.13 3.23
C GLY A 165 1.24 -22.11 2.17
N GLU A 166 0.01 -21.87 2.62
CA GLU A 166 -1.17 -21.84 1.76
C GLU A 166 -1.09 -20.71 0.73
N GLU A 167 -1.52 -21.00 -0.49
CA GLU A 167 -1.65 -20.02 -1.57
C GLU A 167 -3.14 -19.80 -1.84
N SER A 168 -3.57 -18.55 -1.75
CA SER A 168 -4.91 -18.11 -2.10
C SER A 168 -4.84 -17.17 -3.29
N ALA A 169 -5.85 -17.22 -4.15
CA ALA A 169 -5.95 -16.35 -5.31
C ALA A 169 -7.40 -15.90 -5.48
N GLU A 170 -7.58 -14.62 -5.73
CA GLU A 170 -8.90 -14.03 -5.86
C GLU A 170 -8.92 -12.95 -6.93
N LYS A 171 -10.06 -12.87 -7.61
CA LYS A 171 -10.29 -11.87 -8.64
C LYS A 171 -10.72 -10.57 -7.95
N VAL A 172 -9.99 -9.50 -8.22
CA VAL A 172 -10.24 -8.16 -7.67
C VAL A 172 -10.79 -7.25 -8.75
N GLY A 173 -11.32 -6.08 -8.35
CA GLY A 173 -11.70 -5.02 -9.29
C GLY A 173 -10.51 -4.51 -10.10
N ASP A 174 -10.81 -3.98 -11.29
CA ASP A 174 -9.79 -3.43 -12.19
C ASP A 174 -9.24 -2.12 -11.62
N ILE A 175 -7.94 -1.86 -11.85
CA ILE A 175 -7.35 -0.55 -11.51
C ILE A 175 -7.87 0.49 -12.50
N PRO A 176 -8.57 1.55 -12.05
CA PRO A 176 -9.10 2.56 -12.93
C PRO A 176 -8.01 3.24 -13.79
N PRO A 177 -8.24 3.55 -15.07
CA PRO A 177 -7.21 4.12 -15.96
C PRO A 177 -6.57 5.42 -15.45
N ASN A 178 -7.34 6.27 -14.77
CA ASN A 178 -6.84 7.50 -14.15
C ASN A 178 -5.82 7.21 -13.03
N VAL A 179 -6.00 6.14 -12.26
CA VAL A 179 -5.06 5.69 -11.23
C VAL A 179 -3.81 5.09 -11.88
N GLN A 180 -3.99 4.30 -12.94
CA GLN A 180 -2.86 3.77 -13.71
C GLN A 180 -2.00 4.89 -14.29
N GLU A 181 -2.61 5.95 -14.83
CA GLU A 181 -1.90 7.11 -15.38
C GLU A 181 -1.11 7.87 -14.32
N ILE A 182 -1.71 8.12 -13.15
CA ILE A 182 -1.02 8.75 -12.01
C ILE A 182 0.24 7.94 -11.65
N ILE A 183 0.12 6.62 -11.54
CA ILE A 183 1.24 5.75 -11.16
C ILE A 183 2.29 5.68 -12.27
N ALA A 184 1.87 5.52 -13.54
CA ALA A 184 2.77 5.44 -14.69
C ALA A 184 3.60 6.72 -14.89
N LEU A 185 3.04 7.88 -14.55
CA LEU A 185 3.72 9.17 -14.65
C LEU A 185 4.56 9.51 -13.41
N GLY A 186 4.58 8.65 -12.37
CA GLY A 186 5.37 8.87 -11.17
C GLY A 186 4.71 9.76 -10.12
N GLY A 187 3.38 9.88 -10.15
CA GLY A 187 2.58 10.55 -9.13
C GLY A 187 1.65 11.64 -9.67
N LEU A 188 0.77 12.15 -8.80
CA LEU A 188 -0.26 13.12 -9.17
C LEU A 188 0.35 14.43 -9.67
N HIS A 189 1.42 14.90 -9.04
CA HIS A 189 2.10 16.12 -9.44
C HIS A 189 2.65 16.02 -10.88
N GLU A 190 3.28 14.90 -11.22
CA GLU A 190 3.83 14.67 -12.56
C GLU A 190 2.73 14.52 -13.61
N ARG A 191 1.62 13.86 -13.26
CA ARG A 191 0.41 13.86 -14.09
C ARG A 191 -0.09 15.28 -14.37
N CYS A 192 -0.22 16.13 -13.34
CA CYS A 192 -0.63 17.51 -13.53
C CYS A 192 0.34 18.29 -14.43
N ARG A 193 1.66 18.10 -14.29
CA ARG A 193 2.66 18.71 -15.20
C ARG A 193 2.53 18.19 -16.63
N HIS A 194 2.26 16.90 -16.80
CA HIS A 194 2.05 16.28 -18.10
C HIS A 194 0.83 16.88 -18.81
N GLU A 195 -0.30 16.99 -18.10
CA GLU A 195 -1.54 17.57 -18.63
C GLU A 195 -1.37 19.06 -19.01
N LEU A 196 -0.67 19.85 -18.18
CA LEU A 196 -0.39 21.26 -18.48
C LEU A 196 0.46 21.44 -19.75
N LYS A 197 1.41 20.54 -20.02
CA LYS A 197 2.21 20.55 -21.26
C LYS A 197 1.43 20.11 -22.50
N LYS A 198 0.35 19.34 -22.31
CA LYS A 198 -0.51 18.85 -23.39
C LYS A 198 -1.53 19.88 -23.84
N ALA A 199 -1.91 20.78 -22.92
CA ALA A 199 -2.82 21.90 -23.16
C ALA A 199 -2.14 23.18 -23.69
N SER A 200 -0.80 23.18 -23.81
CA SER A 200 0.03 24.26 -24.37
C SER A 200 0.48 23.95 -25.78
#